data_AF-A0A559QHK9-F1
#
_entry.id   AF-A0A559QHK9-F1
#
_cell.length_a   1.000
_cell.length_b   1.000
_cell.length_c   1.000
_cell.angle_alpha   90.00
_cell.angle_beta   90.00
_cell.angle_gamma   90.00
#
_symmetry.space_group_name_H-M   'P 1'
#
loop_
_entity.id
_entity.type
_entity.pdbx_description
1 polymer ?
#
loop_
_entity_poly.entity_id
_entity_poly.type
_entity_poly.pdbx_seq_one_letter_code
_entity_poly.pdbx_strand_id
1 'polypeptide(L)'
;MNNKLIKFFFTLSILWTITAKASDIVVIDPPVSPIALDPTLTYTVEPDYRDCIYPLCGGYWLTPVNRVFVEVPTISDADYAPVPQPVYVVEINYDGLGLSDEQIQKFEHYIALGRALIKGALVDFDWSNNAYDLQALKATATWTSANSQAAVGTYLDVKSSGIVCITTPCPYYKAQQINTYWSFLFHELNFERAQLTDAQLTLARSLVAEKSLVLTGTRFVSQGMTGDGIGIAATQVFFPYPGKTDSRQ
;
A
#
# COMPACT_ATOMS: atom_id res chain seq x y z
N MET A 1 -67.01 -10.06 -45.92
CA MET A 1 -65.69 -9.45 -46.20
C MET A 1 -65.21 -8.83 -44.90
N ASN A 2 -64.32 -9.53 -44.17
CA ASN A 2 -62.91 -9.18 -43.96
C ASN A 2 -62.75 -7.75 -43.37
N ASN A 3 -62.09 -7.49 -42.24
CA ASN A 3 -60.96 -8.19 -41.65
C ASN A 3 -60.69 -7.71 -40.20
N LYS A 4 -60.39 -8.69 -39.34
CA LYS A 4 -59.38 -8.72 -38.26
C LYS A 4 -59.34 -7.63 -37.17
N LEU A 5 -59.83 -8.07 -36.00
CA LEU A 5 -59.31 -7.72 -34.67
C LEU A 5 -57.79 -7.92 -34.60
N ILE A 6 -57.07 -6.94 -34.05
CA ILE A 6 -55.73 -7.13 -33.48
C ILE A 6 -55.83 -6.73 -32.01
N LYS A 7 -55.90 -7.73 -31.12
CA LYS A 7 -55.73 -7.54 -29.68
C LYS A 7 -54.23 -7.59 -29.37
N PHE A 8 -53.64 -6.45 -29.03
CA PHE A 8 -52.31 -6.40 -28.44
C PHE A 8 -52.40 -6.83 -26.97
N PHE A 9 -51.95 -8.04 -26.66
CA PHE A 9 -51.63 -8.47 -25.30
C PHE A 9 -50.26 -7.90 -24.94
N PHE A 10 -50.23 -6.84 -24.13
CA PHE A 10 -49.02 -6.41 -23.43
C PHE A 10 -48.85 -7.29 -22.19
N THR A 11 -48.02 -8.33 -22.29
CA THR A 11 -47.48 -9.05 -21.14
C THR A 11 -46.45 -8.16 -20.45
N LEU A 12 -46.82 -7.61 -19.29
CA LEU A 12 -45.95 -6.86 -18.41
C LEU A 12 -45.04 -7.85 -17.65
N SER A 13 -43.87 -8.15 -18.21
CA SER A 13 -42.83 -8.89 -17.49
C SER A 13 -42.23 -8.00 -16.41
N ILE A 14 -42.61 -8.25 -15.17
CA ILE A 14 -42.02 -7.64 -13.98
C ILE A 14 -40.61 -8.24 -13.82
N LEU A 15 -39.58 -7.52 -14.29
CA LEU A 15 -38.20 -7.81 -13.92
C LEU A 15 -38.03 -7.44 -12.44
N TRP A 16 -37.92 -8.45 -11.58
CA TRP A 16 -37.33 -8.29 -10.25
C TRP A 16 -35.84 -8.03 -10.42
N THR A 17 -35.41 -6.78 -10.29
CA THR A 17 -34.02 -6.46 -10.00
C THR A 17 -33.68 -6.96 -8.61
N ILE A 18 -32.97 -8.09 -8.54
CA ILE A 18 -32.32 -8.54 -7.31
C ILE A 18 -31.19 -7.54 -7.05
N THR A 19 -31.44 -6.53 -6.22
CA THR A 19 -30.39 -5.73 -5.61
C THR A 19 -29.64 -6.64 -4.63
N ALA A 20 -28.52 -7.20 -5.07
CA ALA A 20 -27.56 -7.83 -4.17
C ALA A 20 -27.03 -6.74 -3.23
N LYS A 21 -27.39 -6.83 -1.94
CA LYS A 21 -26.74 -6.02 -0.92
C LYS A 21 -25.32 -6.56 -0.74
N ALA A 22 -24.34 -5.74 -1.07
CA ALA A 22 -22.95 -5.98 -0.68
C ALA A 22 -22.90 -6.13 0.84
N SER A 23 -22.54 -7.32 1.31
CA SER A 23 -22.37 -7.62 2.73
C SER A 23 -21.19 -6.82 3.29
N ASP A 24 -21.40 -6.33 4.51
CA ASP A 24 -20.69 -5.24 5.15
C ASP A 24 -19.17 -5.43 5.17
N ILE A 25 -18.45 -4.46 4.58
CA ILE A 25 -17.08 -4.19 4.97
C ILE A 25 -17.15 -3.77 6.44
N VAL A 26 -16.59 -4.58 7.34
CA VAL A 26 -16.36 -4.15 8.72
C VAL A 26 -15.24 -3.11 8.65
N VAL A 27 -15.62 -1.86 8.40
CA VAL A 27 -14.81 -0.70 8.71
C VAL A 27 -14.70 -0.70 10.22
N ILE A 28 -13.50 -0.93 10.74
CA ILE A 28 -13.26 -0.66 12.15
C ILE A 28 -13.32 0.86 12.27
N ASP A 29 -14.37 1.36 12.94
CA ASP A 29 -14.58 2.79 13.12
C ASP A 29 -13.28 3.46 13.57
N PRO A 30 -12.92 4.62 12.99
CA PRO A 30 -11.77 5.35 13.47
C PRO A 30 -11.98 5.65 14.97
N PRO A 31 -10.93 5.51 15.79
CA PRO A 31 -11.01 5.75 17.22
C PRO A 31 -11.55 7.16 17.52
N VAL A 32 -12.49 7.24 18.46
CA VAL A 32 -13.27 8.45 18.84
C VAL A 32 -12.40 9.57 19.45
N SER A 33 -11.14 9.27 19.76
CA SER A 33 -10.15 10.25 20.22
C SER A 33 -9.13 10.47 19.10
N PRO A 34 -8.62 11.70 18.87
CA PRO A 34 -7.56 11.93 17.89
C PRO A 34 -6.34 11.13 18.31
N ILE A 35 -6.15 9.97 17.68
CA ILE A 35 -4.88 9.27 17.76
C ILE A 35 -3.90 10.19 17.04
N ALA A 36 -2.79 10.52 17.70
CA ALA A 36 -1.70 11.18 17.00
C ALA A 36 -1.20 10.22 15.92
N LEU A 37 -1.12 10.66 14.67
CA LEU A 37 -0.49 9.87 13.61
C LEU A 37 0.94 9.57 14.08
N ASP A 38 1.39 8.33 13.86
CA ASP A 38 2.81 8.02 13.94
C ASP A 38 3.55 9.13 13.17
N PRO A 39 4.48 9.87 13.81
CA PRO A 39 5.18 10.96 13.12
C PRO A 39 6.04 10.44 11.96
N THR A 40 6.21 9.11 11.87
CA THR A 40 6.86 8.47 10.75
C THR A 40 5.87 8.08 9.65
N LEU A 41 6.21 8.41 8.41
CA LEU A 41 5.47 8.03 7.22
C LEU A 41 6.33 7.14 6.34
N THR A 42 5.68 6.37 5.47
CA THR A 42 6.34 5.63 4.39
C THR A 42 6.29 6.44 3.10
N TYR A 43 7.43 6.52 2.42
CA TYR A 43 7.65 7.29 1.20
C TYR A 43 8.18 6.40 0.08
N THR A 44 7.81 6.73 -1.17
CA THR A 44 8.69 6.46 -2.31
C THR A 44 9.82 7.49 -2.30
N VAL A 45 10.97 7.10 -2.82
CA VAL A 45 12.18 7.94 -2.81
C VAL A 45 12.72 8.06 -4.21
N GLU A 46 13.05 9.28 -4.60
CA GLU A 46 13.72 9.58 -5.87
C GLU A 46 14.96 10.45 -5.60
N PRO A 47 16.11 10.18 -6.24
CA PRO A 47 17.27 11.06 -6.11
C PRO A 47 17.00 12.44 -6.72
N ASP A 48 17.52 13.49 -6.09
CA ASP A 48 17.45 14.84 -6.64
C ASP A 48 18.59 15.10 -7.63
N TYR A 49 18.27 15.02 -8.93
CA TYR A 49 19.22 15.22 -10.03
C TYR A 49 19.47 16.69 -10.42
N ARG A 50 19.02 17.66 -9.61
CA ARG A 50 19.27 19.08 -9.90
C ARG A 50 20.74 19.43 -9.67
N ASP A 51 21.32 20.15 -10.62
CA ASP A 51 22.69 20.68 -10.52
C ASP A 51 22.69 22.05 -9.83
N CYS A 52 23.05 22.09 -8.54
CA CYS A 52 23.17 23.32 -7.76
C CYS A 52 24.10 23.13 -6.55
N ILE A 53 24.16 24.13 -5.65
CA ILE A 53 25.01 24.08 -4.45
C ILE A 53 24.34 23.22 -3.37
N TYR A 54 24.99 22.12 -2.98
CA TYR A 54 24.62 21.37 -1.77
C TYR A 54 24.63 22.31 -0.55
N PRO A 55 23.63 22.26 0.35
CA PRO A 55 22.56 21.25 0.53
C PRO A 55 21.20 21.61 -0.12
N LEU A 56 21.16 22.47 -1.14
CA LEU A 56 19.90 22.87 -1.78
C LEU A 56 19.42 21.88 -2.85
N CYS A 57 20.31 20.98 -3.28
CA CYS A 57 20.06 19.90 -4.21
C CYS A 57 21.08 18.76 -4.02
N GLY A 58 20.88 17.67 -4.77
CA GLY A 58 21.69 16.44 -4.65
C GLY A 58 21.25 15.55 -3.49
N GLY A 59 20.11 15.86 -2.86
CA GLY A 59 19.47 15.04 -1.83
C GLY A 59 18.43 14.10 -2.42
N TYR A 60 17.26 14.04 -1.81
CA TYR A 60 16.17 13.14 -2.20
C TYR A 60 14.82 13.84 -2.20
N TRP A 61 13.95 13.41 -3.11
CA TRP A 61 12.53 13.73 -3.12
C TRP A 61 11.73 12.58 -2.52
N LEU A 62 10.97 12.88 -1.47
CA LEU A 62 10.13 11.92 -0.76
C LEU A 62 8.67 12.15 -1.08
N THR A 63 8.00 11.14 -1.62
CA THR A 63 6.55 11.20 -1.88
C THR A 63 5.84 10.18 -0.98
N PRO A 64 4.94 10.60 -0.08
CA PRO A 64 4.18 9.66 0.74
C PRO A 64 3.41 8.66 -0.12
N VAL A 65 3.57 7.36 0.16
CA VAL A 65 3.05 6.27 -0.72
C VAL A 65 1.53 6.25 -0.83
N ASN A 66 0.86 6.65 0.24
CA ASN A 66 -0.55 6.99 0.25
C ASN A 66 -0.68 8.36 0.87
N ARG A 67 -1.87 8.93 0.74
CA ARG A 67 -2.19 10.15 1.45
C ARG A 67 -2.15 10.00 2.97
N VAL A 68 -1.93 11.13 3.64
CA VAL A 68 -1.97 11.25 5.10
C VAL A 68 -3.32 11.87 5.47
N PHE A 69 -4.31 11.05 5.84
CA PHE A 69 -5.62 11.55 6.30
C PHE A 69 -6.04 10.85 7.59
N VAL A 70 -6.53 11.65 8.54
CA VAL A 70 -7.16 11.17 9.78
C VAL A 70 -8.58 10.66 9.50
N GLU A 71 -9.27 11.27 8.54
CA GLU A 71 -10.63 10.91 8.14
C GLU A 71 -10.73 10.85 6.62
N VAL A 72 -10.95 9.66 6.08
CA VAL A 72 -11.41 9.47 4.70
C VAL A 72 -12.77 8.81 4.82
N PRO A 73 -13.90 9.32 4.30
CA PRO A 73 -15.22 8.81 4.68
C PRO A 73 -15.45 7.35 4.31
N THR A 74 -14.85 6.90 3.21
CA THR A 74 -15.00 5.52 2.69
C THR A 74 -13.71 4.98 2.10
N ILE A 75 -13.66 3.65 1.97
CA ILE A 75 -12.53 2.94 1.35
C ILE A 75 -12.35 3.29 -0.14
N SER A 76 -13.44 3.65 -0.84
CA SER A 76 -13.38 4.13 -2.23
C SER A 76 -12.81 5.55 -2.30
N ASP A 77 -13.17 6.43 -1.37
CA ASP A 77 -12.63 7.80 -1.33
C ASP A 77 -11.12 7.81 -1.07
N ALA A 78 -10.62 6.77 -0.39
CA ALA A 78 -9.19 6.56 -0.17
C ALA A 78 -8.42 6.23 -1.45
N ASP A 79 -9.08 5.64 -2.45
CA ASP A 79 -8.46 5.27 -3.73
C ASP A 79 -8.44 6.43 -4.76
N TYR A 80 -9.39 7.39 -4.68
CA TYR A 80 -9.57 8.49 -5.68
C TYR A 80 -8.90 9.80 -5.35
N ALA A 81 -7.80 9.70 -4.64
CA ALA A 81 -7.45 10.71 -3.70
C ALA A 81 -6.24 11.52 -4.25
N PRO A 82 -6.25 12.89 -4.44
CA PRO A 82 -5.07 13.69 -4.81
C PRO A 82 -3.72 13.27 -4.20
N VAL A 83 -2.76 13.01 -5.09
CA VAL A 83 -1.40 12.58 -4.78
C VAL A 83 -0.70 13.59 -3.88
N PRO A 84 -0.05 13.16 -2.78
CA PRO A 84 0.72 14.06 -1.93
C PRO A 84 1.91 14.66 -2.70
N GLN A 85 2.25 15.91 -2.37
CA GLN A 85 3.38 16.60 -3.00
C GLN A 85 4.71 16.01 -2.50
N PRO A 86 5.73 15.88 -3.37
CA PRO A 86 7.06 15.46 -2.95
C PRO A 86 7.70 16.49 -2.02
N VAL A 87 8.43 16.02 -1.01
CA VAL A 87 9.19 16.82 -0.04
C VAL A 87 10.67 16.60 -0.29
N TYR A 88 11.43 17.69 -0.41
CA TYR A 88 12.88 17.61 -0.52
C TYR A 88 13.51 17.35 0.85
N VAL A 89 14.44 16.39 0.91
CA VAL A 89 15.33 16.20 2.05
C VAL A 89 16.78 16.22 1.60
N VAL A 90 17.63 16.79 2.43
CA VAL A 90 19.07 16.91 2.17
C VAL A 90 19.73 15.53 2.15
N GLU A 91 19.36 14.69 3.11
CA GLU A 91 19.94 13.37 3.29
C GLU A 91 18.94 12.39 3.93
N ILE A 92 19.28 11.11 3.85
CA ILE A 92 18.62 10.02 4.56
C ILE A 92 19.61 9.48 5.60
N ASN A 93 19.25 9.61 6.87
CA ASN A 93 20.01 9.01 7.97
C ASN A 93 19.56 7.55 8.16
N TYR A 94 20.49 6.61 7.94
CA TYR A 94 20.28 5.16 8.09
C TYR A 94 20.76 4.60 9.45
N ASP A 95 21.27 5.42 10.36
CA ASP A 95 21.91 4.98 11.61
C ASP A 95 20.98 4.10 12.46
N GLY A 96 19.68 4.45 12.48
CA GLY A 96 18.65 3.72 13.22
C GLY A 96 18.37 2.31 12.69
N LEU A 97 18.86 1.96 11.51
CA LEU A 97 18.67 0.67 10.86
C LEU A 97 19.85 -0.28 11.04
N GLY A 98 21.02 0.23 11.43
CA GLY A 98 22.24 -0.58 11.58
C GLY A 98 22.73 -1.21 10.27
N LEU A 99 22.58 -0.50 9.15
CA LEU A 99 23.03 -0.97 7.83
C LEU A 99 24.55 -0.78 7.69
N SER A 100 25.21 -1.71 6.99
CA SER A 100 26.58 -1.50 6.53
C SER A 100 26.64 -0.56 5.33
N ASP A 101 27.80 0.04 5.06
CA ASP A 101 28.00 0.91 3.89
C ASP A 101 27.66 0.21 2.56
N GLU A 102 27.93 -1.09 2.46
CA GLU A 102 27.57 -1.90 1.28
C GLU A 102 26.06 -2.04 1.16
N GLN A 103 25.35 -2.26 2.27
CA GLN A 103 23.89 -2.34 2.28
C GLN A 103 23.25 -0.99 1.93
N ILE A 104 23.82 0.11 2.42
CA ILE A 104 23.38 1.47 2.09
C ILE A 104 23.54 1.71 0.59
N GLN A 105 24.72 1.48 0.03
CA GLN A 105 24.96 1.66 -1.42
C GLN A 105 24.03 0.80 -2.28
N LYS A 106 23.79 -0.45 -1.86
CA LYS A 106 22.87 -1.35 -2.56
C LYS A 106 21.41 -0.87 -2.44
N PHE A 107 21.02 -0.31 -1.29
CA PHE A 107 19.71 0.28 -1.11
C PHE A 107 19.52 1.54 -1.97
N GLU A 108 20.52 2.42 -2.01
CA GLU A 108 20.54 3.62 -2.86
C GLU A 108 20.46 3.27 -4.35
N HIS A 109 21.05 2.15 -4.77
CA HIS A 109 20.84 1.62 -6.11
C HIS A 109 19.36 1.27 -6.36
N TYR A 110 18.65 0.68 -5.39
CA TYR A 110 17.20 0.44 -5.52
C TYR A 110 16.40 1.75 -5.53
N ILE A 111 16.84 2.79 -4.80
CA ILE A 111 16.24 4.13 -4.87
C ILE A 111 16.34 4.68 -6.30
N ALA A 112 17.53 4.65 -6.90
CA ALA A 112 17.75 5.13 -8.27
C ALA A 112 16.92 4.37 -9.32
N LEU A 113 16.55 3.12 -9.04
CA LEU A 113 15.67 2.31 -9.89
C LEU A 113 14.17 2.53 -9.64
N GLY A 114 13.79 3.38 -8.68
CA GLY A 114 12.39 3.55 -8.25
C GLY A 114 11.80 2.29 -7.59
N ARG A 115 12.65 1.48 -6.96
CA ARG A 115 12.29 0.17 -6.38
C ARG A 115 12.44 0.12 -4.87
N ALA A 116 12.52 1.27 -4.21
CA ALA A 116 12.70 1.39 -2.78
C ALA A 116 11.52 2.11 -2.11
N LEU A 117 11.17 1.64 -0.92
CA LEU A 117 10.32 2.36 0.02
C LEU A 117 11.11 2.61 1.31
N ILE A 118 10.87 3.75 1.94
CA ILE A 118 11.48 4.10 3.21
C ILE A 118 10.41 4.61 4.17
N LYS A 119 10.47 4.17 5.43
CA LYS A 119 9.68 4.72 6.52
C LYS A 119 10.61 5.50 7.45
N GLY A 120 10.17 6.67 7.87
CA GLY A 120 10.97 7.53 8.74
C GLY A 120 10.26 8.82 9.12
N ALA A 121 10.88 9.57 10.02
CA ALA A 121 10.43 10.91 10.42
C ALA A 121 11.30 11.97 9.75
N LEU A 122 10.68 13.07 9.34
CA LEU A 122 11.40 14.27 8.92
C LEU A 122 11.94 14.96 10.18
N VAL A 123 13.20 15.34 10.14
CA VAL A 123 13.89 16.06 11.22
C VAL A 123 14.61 17.27 10.63
N ASP A 124 14.82 18.30 11.44
CA ASP A 124 15.58 19.47 11.03
C ASP A 124 17.02 19.07 10.68
N PHE A 125 17.51 19.57 9.55
CA PHE A 125 18.89 19.40 9.12
C PHE A 125 19.73 20.55 9.65
N ASP A 126 20.69 20.25 10.53
CA ASP A 126 21.56 21.27 11.12
C ASP A 126 22.53 21.82 10.07
N TRP A 127 22.27 23.05 9.63
CA TRP A 127 23.12 23.77 8.69
C TRP A 127 23.50 25.15 9.24
N SER A 128 24.80 25.42 9.30
CA SER A 128 25.43 26.54 10.02
C SER A 128 24.90 27.95 9.73
N ASN A 129 24.13 28.14 8.65
CA ASN A 129 23.57 29.44 8.27
C ASN A 129 22.04 29.55 8.45
N ASN A 130 21.32 28.44 8.74
CA ASN A 130 19.86 28.37 8.97
C ASN A 130 18.98 29.23 8.03
N ALA A 131 19.47 29.54 6.82
CA ALA A 131 18.80 30.45 5.89
C ALA A 131 17.63 29.77 5.16
N TYR A 132 17.57 28.44 5.20
CA TYR A 132 16.53 27.61 4.61
C TYR A 132 16.07 26.57 5.64
N ASP A 133 14.77 26.28 5.64
CA ASP A 133 14.18 25.19 6.43
C ASP A 133 14.48 23.86 5.71
N LEU A 134 15.65 23.30 6.01
CA LEU A 134 16.15 22.07 5.42
C LEU A 134 15.82 20.89 6.34
N GLN A 135 15.43 19.77 5.73
CA GLN A 135 15.05 18.57 6.44
C GLN A 135 15.93 17.40 6.05
N ALA A 136 16.15 16.49 6.98
CA ALA A 136 16.69 15.15 6.74
C ALA A 136 15.61 14.11 7.08
N LEU A 137 15.72 12.92 6.46
CA LEU A 137 14.87 11.79 6.81
C LEU A 137 15.61 10.87 7.77
N LYS A 138 15.09 10.71 8.99
CA LYS A 138 15.55 9.68 9.91
C LYS A 138 14.84 8.36 9.63
N ALA A 139 15.52 7.44 8.96
CA ALA A 139 14.95 6.17 8.54
C ALA A 139 14.75 5.19 9.70
N THR A 140 13.61 4.51 9.71
CA THR A 140 13.23 3.51 10.72
C THR A 140 12.83 2.16 10.13
N ALA A 141 12.49 2.10 8.83
CA ALA A 141 12.42 0.85 8.08
C ALA A 141 12.61 1.10 6.58
N THR A 142 13.10 0.09 5.88
CA THR A 142 13.33 0.12 4.42
C THR A 142 12.78 -1.14 3.76
N TRP A 143 12.28 -1.00 2.54
CA TRP A 143 11.82 -2.13 1.73
C TRP A 143 12.30 -1.99 0.29
N THR A 144 12.49 -3.12 -0.39
CA THR A 144 12.81 -3.17 -1.81
C THR A 144 11.76 -3.98 -2.57
N SER A 145 11.42 -3.54 -3.77
CA SER A 145 10.46 -4.24 -4.62
C SER A 145 11.01 -5.58 -5.09
N ALA A 146 10.25 -6.64 -4.84
CA ALA A 146 10.51 -8.00 -5.32
C ALA A 146 10.53 -8.09 -6.85
N ASN A 147 9.73 -7.27 -7.52
CA ASN A 147 9.56 -7.31 -8.97
C ASN A 147 9.82 -5.93 -9.60
N SER A 148 9.76 -5.86 -10.93
CA SER A 148 9.85 -4.62 -11.72
C SER A 148 8.49 -4.15 -12.24
N GLN A 149 7.38 -4.70 -11.72
CA GLN A 149 6.04 -4.29 -12.12
C GLN A 149 5.73 -2.92 -11.50
N ALA A 150 4.91 -2.13 -12.18
CA ALA A 150 4.48 -0.85 -11.64
C ALA A 150 3.59 -1.05 -10.39
N ALA A 151 3.80 -0.21 -9.37
CA ALA A 151 2.84 -0.05 -8.28
C ALA A 151 1.51 0.41 -8.86
N VAL A 152 0.45 -0.36 -8.65
CA VAL A 152 -0.91 -0.01 -9.08
C VAL A 152 -1.85 -0.24 -7.91
N GLY A 153 -2.64 0.79 -7.63
CA GLY A 153 -3.54 0.81 -6.48
C GLY A 153 -2.84 1.23 -5.20
N THR A 154 -3.50 0.98 -4.08
CA THR A 154 -3.13 1.49 -2.77
C THR A 154 -1.99 0.68 -2.15
N TYR A 155 -1.09 1.35 -1.43
CA TYR A 155 -0.05 0.68 -0.63
C TYR A 155 -0.63 0.15 0.67
N LEU A 156 -0.49 -1.15 0.87
CA LEU A 156 -1.08 -1.87 2.00
C LEU A 156 0.01 -2.60 2.77
N ASP A 157 -0.12 -2.61 4.09
CA ASP A 157 0.56 -3.53 4.98
C ASP A 157 -0.41 -4.67 5.32
N VAL A 158 -0.11 -5.87 4.81
CA VAL A 158 -1.01 -7.03 4.81
C VAL A 158 -0.48 -8.10 5.74
N LYS A 159 -1.35 -8.65 6.59
CA LYS A 159 -1.03 -9.77 7.48
C LYS A 159 -2.20 -10.72 7.66
N SER A 160 -1.94 -11.89 8.23
CA SER A 160 -2.98 -12.79 8.72
C SER A 160 -3.82 -12.10 9.79
N SER A 161 -5.13 -12.25 9.70
CA SER A 161 -6.09 -11.84 10.74
C SER A 161 -6.12 -12.83 11.91
N GLY A 162 -5.57 -14.04 11.71
CA GLY A 162 -5.69 -15.17 12.64
C GLY A 162 -7.04 -15.89 12.59
N ILE A 163 -7.97 -15.44 11.73
CA ILE A 163 -9.29 -16.07 11.57
C ILE A 163 -9.15 -17.34 10.73
N VAL A 164 -9.72 -18.44 11.22
CA VAL A 164 -9.80 -19.72 10.50
C VAL A 164 -11.28 -20.07 10.31
N CYS A 165 -11.73 -20.13 9.06
CA CYS A 165 -13.12 -20.41 8.71
C CYS A 165 -13.30 -21.83 8.18
N ILE A 166 -14.51 -22.37 8.38
CA ILE A 166 -14.93 -23.66 7.82
C ILE A 166 -15.44 -23.49 6.37
N THR A 167 -16.05 -22.35 6.07
CA THR A 167 -16.63 -22.01 4.76
C THR A 167 -15.98 -20.76 4.15
N THR A 168 -16.09 -20.60 2.82
CA THR A 168 -15.59 -19.44 2.08
C THR A 168 -16.73 -18.50 1.66
N PRO A 169 -16.50 -17.18 1.56
CA PRO A 169 -15.21 -16.49 1.68
C PRO A 169 -14.79 -16.28 3.15
N CYS A 170 -13.52 -16.53 3.47
CA CYS A 170 -12.99 -16.40 4.82
C CYS A 170 -12.17 -15.12 4.97
N PRO A 171 -12.45 -14.22 5.93
CA PRO A 171 -11.68 -12.98 6.15
C PRO A 171 -10.30 -13.27 6.80
N TYR A 172 -9.49 -14.09 6.14
CA TYR A 172 -8.19 -14.56 6.63
C TYR A 172 -7.13 -13.45 6.67
N TYR A 173 -7.30 -12.40 5.86
CA TYR A 173 -6.31 -11.33 5.76
C TYR A 173 -6.83 -10.04 6.38
N LYS A 174 -5.93 -9.30 7.02
CA LYS A 174 -6.11 -7.93 7.47
C LYS A 174 -5.16 -7.03 6.68
N ALA A 175 -5.69 -5.98 6.08
CA ALA A 175 -4.92 -4.92 5.44
C ALA A 175 -4.97 -3.66 6.30
N GLN A 176 -3.83 -3.01 6.46
CA GLN A 176 -3.70 -1.62 6.91
C GLN A 176 -3.27 -0.79 5.71
N GLN A 177 -4.02 0.25 5.37
CA GLN A 177 -3.56 1.21 4.38
C GLN A 177 -2.46 2.07 5.00
N ILE A 178 -1.28 2.02 4.39
CA ILE A 178 -0.08 2.70 4.89
C ILE A 178 -0.32 4.21 4.96
N ASN A 179 0.26 4.90 5.96
CA ASN A 179 0.08 6.34 6.26
C ASN A 179 -1.35 6.77 6.64
N THR A 180 -2.23 5.83 6.97
CA THR A 180 -3.62 6.12 7.38
C THR A 180 -4.03 5.27 8.57
N TYR A 181 -5.21 5.53 9.14
CA TYR A 181 -5.85 4.67 10.14
C TYR A 181 -6.73 3.56 9.54
N TRP A 182 -6.86 3.52 8.22
CA TRP A 182 -7.80 2.63 7.54
C TRP A 182 -7.31 1.19 7.55
N SER A 183 -8.08 0.32 8.22
CA SER A 183 -7.85 -1.12 8.18
C SER A 183 -9.14 -1.87 7.88
N PHE A 184 -9.01 -2.97 7.15
CA PHE A 184 -10.14 -3.80 6.76
C PHE A 184 -9.72 -5.27 6.63
N LEU A 185 -10.70 -6.14 6.76
CA LEU A 185 -10.53 -7.57 6.49
C LEU A 185 -10.86 -7.86 5.02
N PHE A 186 -10.15 -8.82 4.44
CA PHE A 186 -10.43 -9.30 3.11
C PHE A 186 -10.14 -10.81 2.99
N HIS A 187 -10.63 -11.41 1.93
CA HIS A 187 -10.88 -12.85 1.88
C HIS A 187 -9.88 -13.61 1.00
N GLU A 188 -9.32 -12.93 0.00
CA GLU A 188 -8.43 -13.56 -0.96
C GLU A 188 -7.25 -12.64 -1.30
N LEU A 189 -6.03 -13.20 -1.29
CA LEU A 189 -4.82 -12.51 -1.71
C LEU A 189 -4.20 -13.27 -2.89
N ASN A 190 -4.22 -12.64 -4.05
CA ASN A 190 -3.68 -13.20 -5.29
C ASN A 190 -2.39 -12.46 -5.70
N PHE A 191 -1.32 -13.19 -6.02
CA PHE A 191 0.00 -12.67 -6.42
C PHE A 191 0.31 -12.81 -7.92
N GLU A 192 -0.60 -13.32 -8.73
CA GLU A 192 -0.39 -13.59 -10.17
C GLU A 192 0.01 -12.31 -10.91
N ARG A 193 -0.64 -11.18 -10.63
CA ARG A 193 -0.31 -9.89 -11.25
C ARG A 193 1.07 -9.36 -10.84
N ALA A 194 1.58 -9.77 -9.68
CA ALA A 194 2.92 -9.42 -9.22
C ALA A 194 4.03 -10.25 -9.90
N GLN A 195 3.69 -11.34 -10.60
CA GLN A 195 4.64 -12.17 -11.36
C GLN A 195 5.87 -12.56 -10.54
N LEU A 196 5.66 -12.94 -9.28
CA LEU A 196 6.73 -13.34 -8.37
C LEU A 196 7.34 -14.67 -8.79
N THR A 197 8.64 -14.85 -8.55
CA THR A 197 9.25 -16.18 -8.63
C THR A 197 8.75 -17.08 -7.49
N ASP A 198 8.89 -18.41 -7.61
CA ASP A 198 8.44 -19.35 -6.57
C ASP A 198 9.07 -19.06 -5.19
N ALA A 199 10.35 -18.67 -5.18
CA ALA A 199 11.05 -18.28 -3.95
C ALA A 199 10.46 -17.01 -3.34
N GLN A 200 10.16 -16.01 -4.16
CA GLN A 200 9.53 -14.76 -3.72
C GLN A 200 8.10 -14.98 -3.26
N LEU A 201 7.33 -15.81 -3.95
CA LEU A 201 5.96 -16.17 -3.57
C LEU A 201 5.94 -16.89 -2.22
N THR A 202 6.89 -17.81 -1.99
CA THR A 202 7.05 -18.49 -0.71
C THR A 202 7.37 -17.51 0.42
N LEU A 203 8.32 -16.60 0.18
CA LEU A 203 8.67 -15.55 1.15
C LEU A 203 7.48 -14.62 1.43
N ALA A 204 6.76 -14.18 0.40
CA ALA A 204 5.58 -13.33 0.53
C ALA A 204 4.50 -14.01 1.39
N ARG A 205 4.21 -15.29 1.13
CA ARG A 205 3.25 -16.08 1.92
C ARG A 205 3.68 -16.23 3.38
N SER A 206 4.95 -16.51 3.64
CA SER A 206 5.49 -16.58 5.01
C SER A 206 5.38 -15.23 5.74
N LEU A 207 5.73 -14.12 5.08
CA LEU A 207 5.61 -12.78 5.66
C LEU A 207 4.16 -12.43 6.02
N VAL A 208 3.19 -12.72 5.15
CA VAL A 208 1.78 -12.49 5.45
C VAL A 208 1.31 -13.36 6.62
N ALA A 209 1.76 -14.61 6.71
CA ALA A 209 1.34 -15.53 7.77
C ALA A 209 1.93 -15.19 9.14
N GLU A 210 3.21 -14.82 9.20
CA GLU A 210 3.97 -14.68 10.45
C GLU A 210 4.15 -13.23 10.91
N LYS A 211 4.13 -12.28 9.97
CA LYS A 211 4.46 -10.87 10.23
C LYS A 211 3.49 -9.97 9.47
N SER A 212 4.01 -9.20 8.52
CA SER A 212 3.27 -8.39 7.59
C SER A 212 4.07 -8.22 6.29
N LEU A 213 3.36 -7.92 5.21
CA LEU A 213 3.90 -7.76 3.87
C LEU A 213 3.41 -6.44 3.28
N VAL A 214 4.35 -5.60 2.84
CA VAL A 214 4.02 -4.38 2.11
C VAL A 214 3.79 -4.71 0.65
N LEU A 215 2.65 -4.30 0.09
CA LEU A 215 2.29 -4.53 -1.30
C LEU A 215 1.41 -3.41 -1.85
N THR A 216 1.34 -3.29 -3.17
CA THR A 216 0.26 -2.56 -3.86
C THR A 216 -0.69 -3.56 -4.50
N GLY A 217 -1.96 -3.21 -4.61
CA GLY A 217 -2.92 -4.07 -5.27
C GLY A 217 -4.23 -3.40 -5.64
N THR A 218 -4.99 -4.11 -6.48
CA THR A 218 -6.34 -3.72 -6.89
C THR A 218 -7.37 -4.67 -6.28
N ARG A 219 -8.52 -4.16 -5.90
CA ARG A 219 -9.62 -4.97 -5.35
C ARG A 219 -10.32 -5.73 -6.47
N PHE A 220 -10.80 -6.92 -6.15
CA PHE A 220 -11.69 -7.70 -7.00
C PHE A 220 -12.74 -8.43 -6.15
N VAL A 221 -13.77 -8.96 -6.81
CA VAL A 221 -14.80 -9.77 -6.16
C VAL A 221 -14.29 -11.21 -6.07
N SER A 222 -14.07 -11.70 -4.86
CA SER A 222 -13.75 -13.10 -4.59
C SER A 222 -15.04 -13.89 -4.47
N GLN A 223 -15.14 -15.05 -5.11
CA GLN A 223 -16.33 -15.90 -5.05
C GLN A 223 -16.12 -17.05 -4.06
N GLY A 224 -17.08 -17.25 -3.17
CA GLY A 224 -17.06 -18.33 -2.18
C GLY A 224 -18.37 -19.12 -2.14
N MET A 225 -18.35 -20.20 -1.37
CA MET A 225 -19.51 -21.09 -1.21
C MET A 225 -20.74 -20.39 -0.59
N THR A 226 -20.50 -19.40 0.28
CA THR A 226 -21.56 -18.66 0.99
C THR A 226 -21.79 -17.26 0.44
N GLY A 227 -21.27 -16.96 -0.76
CA GLY A 227 -21.45 -15.68 -1.46
C GLY A 227 -20.16 -15.02 -1.89
N ASP A 228 -20.26 -13.73 -2.22
CA ASP A 228 -19.13 -12.92 -2.67
C ASP A 228 -18.38 -12.28 -1.49
N GLY A 229 -17.08 -12.10 -1.68
CA GLY A 229 -16.17 -11.42 -0.78
C GLY A 229 -15.25 -10.46 -1.53
N ILE A 230 -14.37 -9.81 -0.78
CA ILE A 230 -13.35 -8.90 -1.33
C ILE A 230 -12.01 -9.64 -1.43
N GLY A 231 -11.41 -9.62 -2.61
CA GLY A 231 -10.05 -10.06 -2.86
C GLY A 231 -9.12 -8.89 -3.21
N ILE A 232 -7.82 -9.08 -3.03
CA ILE A 232 -6.77 -8.15 -3.44
C ILE A 232 -5.82 -8.86 -4.41
N ALA A 233 -5.71 -8.34 -5.62
CA ALA A 233 -4.74 -8.78 -6.61
C ALA A 233 -3.49 -7.89 -6.50
N ALA A 234 -2.44 -8.42 -5.88
CA ALA A 234 -1.18 -7.73 -5.67
C ALA A 234 -0.46 -7.48 -7.01
N THR A 235 -0.01 -6.25 -7.24
CA THR A 235 0.72 -5.86 -8.47
C THR A 235 2.20 -5.66 -8.20
N GLN A 236 2.56 -5.14 -7.02
CA GLN A 236 3.94 -5.00 -6.57
C GLN A 236 4.06 -5.43 -5.12
N VAL A 237 5.16 -6.09 -4.78
CA VAL A 237 5.42 -6.61 -3.43
C VAL A 237 6.77 -6.08 -2.97
N PHE A 238 6.83 -5.62 -1.74
CA PHE A 238 8.01 -5.00 -1.13
C PHE A 238 8.48 -5.82 0.06
N PHE A 239 9.71 -6.33 -0.01
CA PHE A 239 10.31 -7.10 1.07
C PHE A 239 11.13 -6.19 1.98
N PRO A 240 11.13 -6.43 3.31
CA PRO A 240 12.01 -5.72 4.23
C PRO A 240 13.46 -5.82 3.77
N TYR A 241 14.15 -4.68 3.77
CA TYR A 241 15.55 -4.57 3.47
C TYR A 241 16.29 -4.02 4.70
N PRO A 242 17.44 -4.60 5.08
CA PRO A 242 18.01 -5.84 4.56
C PRO A 242 17.13 -7.04 4.91
N GLY A 243 17.15 -8.06 4.07
CA GLY A 243 16.47 -9.32 4.40
C GLY A 243 17.11 -9.97 5.62
N LYS A 244 16.39 -10.85 6.34
CA LYS A 244 16.93 -11.61 7.49
C LYS A 244 18.23 -12.38 7.20
N THR A 245 18.54 -12.64 5.93
CA THR A 245 19.76 -13.32 5.49
C THR A 245 20.95 -12.38 5.28
N ASP A 246 20.74 -11.07 5.18
CA ASP A 246 21.79 -10.07 4.94
C ASP A 246 22.41 -9.54 6.25
N SER A 247 21.82 -9.83 7.42
CA SER A 247 22.30 -9.37 8.72
C SER A 247 23.42 -10.24 9.33
N ARG A 248 24.07 -11.09 8.51
CA ARG A 248 25.25 -11.87 8.90
C ARG A 248 26.44 -11.46 8.02
N GLN A 249 26.94 -10.25 8.23
CA GLN A 249 28.30 -9.87 7.85
C GLN A 249 28.91 -9.09 8.99
#